data_AF-A0A931MB04-F1
#
_entry.id   AF-A0A931MB04-F1
#
_cell.length_a   1.000
_cell.length_b   1.000
_cell.length_c   1.000
_cell.angle_alpha   90.00
_cell.angle_beta   90.00
_cell.angle_gamma   90.00
#
_symmetry.space_group_name_H-M   'P 1'
#
loop_
_entity.id
_entity.type
_entity.pdbx_description
1 polymer ?
#
loop_
_entity_poly.entity_id
_entity_poly.type
_entity_poly.pdbx_seq_one_letter_code
_entity_poly.pdbx_strand_id
1 'polypeptide(L)'
;MFLDLAIARLSQDFQHILDLSAGKPLKLSEIIHILHGRGINILLILLGLPFCIPIPLPGVSTPFGLIILFIGLRLALRKKPWLPQHLLNYEIPYLTLARLIKVGLAASSRLEKILYPRFLFFNRWKAFNILNGFLIMLNGFLLFLPLPIPFSNTIPAWSIVLLGAGLMEEDGIVIVVSYFVSAAAWGYLIMLYYAGKTGMTFFGY
;
A
#
# COMPACT_ATOMS: atom_id res chain seq x y z
N MET A 1 27.59 -18.83 10.84
CA MET A 1 27.67 -18.12 9.54
C MET A 1 26.37 -17.33 9.35
N PHE A 2 26.15 -16.33 10.20
CA PHE A 2 24.97 -15.44 10.20
C PHE A 2 25.42 -14.09 10.73
N LEU A 3 26.28 -13.43 9.96
CA LEU A 3 26.67 -12.04 10.14
C LEU A 3 26.86 -11.50 8.72
N ASP A 4 26.40 -10.27 8.48
CA ASP A 4 26.49 -9.49 7.24
C ASP A 4 25.33 -9.61 6.22
N LEU A 5 24.08 -9.68 6.69
CA LEU A 5 23.00 -9.03 5.96
C LEU A 5 22.89 -7.60 6.48
N ALA A 6 23.81 -6.75 6.02
CA ALA A 6 23.59 -5.31 6.04
C ALA A 6 22.18 -5.07 5.51
N ILE A 7 21.37 -4.34 6.28
CA ILE A 7 20.02 -3.94 5.87
C ILE A 7 20.20 -3.19 4.55
N ALA A 8 19.99 -3.87 3.42
CA ALA A 8 20.12 -3.26 2.11
C ALA A 8 19.14 -2.09 2.10
N ARG A 9 19.67 -0.90 1.83
CA ARG A 9 18.83 0.30 1.79
C ARG A 9 17.89 0.15 0.61
N LEU A 10 16.64 0.55 0.77
CA LEU A 10 15.67 0.52 -0.33
C LEU A 10 16.20 1.29 -1.56
N SER A 11 17.00 2.34 -1.33
CA SER A 11 17.71 3.04 -2.39
C SER A 11 18.68 2.16 -3.19
N GLN A 12 19.34 1.20 -2.54
CA GLN A 12 20.29 0.27 -3.17
C GLN A 12 19.55 -0.77 -4.01
N ASP A 13 18.43 -1.30 -3.52
CA ASP A 13 17.60 -2.25 -4.28
C ASP A 13 17.06 -1.60 -5.57
N PHE A 14 16.59 -0.36 -5.48
CA PHE A 14 16.13 0.39 -6.64
C PHE A 14 17.24 0.67 -7.66
N GLN A 15 18.43 1.03 -7.19
CA GLN A 15 19.59 1.21 -8.07
C GLN A 15 19.98 -0.10 -8.75
N HIS A 16 19.95 -1.21 -8.01
CA HIS A 16 20.24 -2.54 -8.53
C HIS A 16 19.25 -2.97 -9.62
N ILE A 17 17.96 -2.62 -9.50
CA ILE A 17 16.96 -2.88 -10.55
C ILE A 17 17.28 -2.12 -11.84
N LEU A 18 17.74 -0.86 -11.76
CA LEU A 18 18.14 -0.08 -12.94
C LEU A 18 19.37 -0.68 -13.62
N ASP A 19 20.35 -1.09 -12.82
CA ASP A 19 21.59 -1.68 -13.31
C ASP A 19 21.31 -3.05 -13.99
N LEU A 20 20.42 -3.85 -13.41
CA LEU A 20 19.98 -5.14 -13.97
C LEU A 20 19.11 -5.00 -15.21
N SER A 21 18.25 -3.98 -15.29
CA SER A 21 17.37 -3.82 -16.44
C SER A 21 18.16 -3.49 -17.71
N ALA A 22 19.34 -2.85 -17.58
CA ALA A 22 20.23 -2.49 -18.68
C ALA A 22 19.50 -1.86 -19.90
N GLY A 23 18.47 -1.04 -19.65
CA GLY A 23 17.67 -0.41 -20.71
C GLY A 23 16.52 -1.24 -21.29
N LYS A 24 16.28 -2.46 -20.80
CA LYS A 24 15.21 -3.36 -21.26
C LYS A 24 13.94 -3.24 -20.38
N PRO A 25 12.75 -3.56 -20.93
CA PRO A 25 11.55 -3.72 -20.12
C PRO A 25 11.72 -4.87 -19.13
N LEU A 26 11.16 -4.72 -17.93
CA LEU A 26 11.15 -5.75 -16.89
C LEU A 26 9.71 -6.12 -16.55
N LYS A 27 9.51 -7.40 -16.21
CA LYS A 27 8.21 -7.88 -15.73
C LYS A 27 8.01 -7.47 -14.28
N LEU A 28 6.75 -7.20 -13.91
CA LEU A 28 6.42 -6.88 -12.51
C LEU A 28 6.84 -8.01 -11.54
N SER A 29 6.75 -9.27 -11.97
CA SER A 29 7.23 -10.43 -11.21
C SER A 29 8.72 -10.37 -10.89
N GLU A 30 9.56 -10.01 -11.87
CA GLU A 30 11.01 -9.86 -11.70
C GLU A 30 11.35 -8.74 -10.73
N ILE A 31 10.67 -7.60 -10.85
CA ILE A 31 10.82 -6.45 -9.95
C ILE A 31 10.50 -6.86 -8.50
N ILE A 32 9.38 -7.55 -8.27
CA ILE A 32 8.98 -8.02 -6.94
C ILE A 32 9.97 -9.05 -6.38
N HIS A 33 10.52 -9.92 -7.23
CA HIS A 33 11.53 -10.89 -6.83
C HIS A 33 12.85 -10.22 -6.41
N ILE A 34 13.29 -9.18 -7.11
CA ILE A 34 14.51 -8.42 -6.78
C ILE A 34 14.36 -7.65 -5.46
N LEU A 35 13.15 -7.21 -5.12
CA LEU A 35 12.86 -6.43 -3.90
C LEU A 35 12.80 -7.28 -2.60
N HIS A 36 13.30 -8.53 -2.61
CA HIS A 36 13.53 -9.40 -1.44
C HIS A 36 12.47 -9.37 -0.32
N GLY A 37 11.18 -9.35 -0.68
CA GLY A 37 10.05 -9.34 0.28
C GLY A 37 9.44 -7.97 0.58
N ARG A 38 10.09 -6.86 0.20
CA ARG A 38 9.55 -5.48 0.27
C ARG A 38 8.62 -5.15 -0.91
N GLY A 39 8.69 -5.92 -1.99
CA GLY A 39 7.96 -5.66 -3.24
C GLY A 39 6.44 -5.54 -3.08
N ILE A 40 5.83 -6.30 -2.18
CA ILE A 40 4.39 -6.20 -1.90
C ILE A 40 4.02 -4.90 -1.21
N ASN A 41 4.85 -4.44 -0.26
CA ASN A 41 4.63 -3.17 0.44
C ASN A 41 4.79 -1.99 -0.51
N ILE A 42 5.79 -2.03 -1.38
CA ILE A 42 6.00 -1.03 -2.45
C ILE A 42 4.81 -1.02 -3.43
N LEU A 43 4.33 -2.20 -3.80
CA LEU A 43 3.15 -2.30 -4.65
C LEU A 43 1.91 -1.70 -3.98
N LEU A 44 1.67 -1.97 -2.69
CA LEU A 44 0.57 -1.35 -1.94
C LEU A 44 0.67 0.18 -1.92
N ILE A 45 1.88 0.70 -1.70
CA ILE A 45 2.15 2.15 -1.77
C ILE A 45 1.82 2.66 -3.19
N LEU A 46 2.33 2.01 -4.23
CA LEU A 46 2.13 2.42 -5.62
C LEU A 46 0.65 2.38 -6.03
N LEU A 47 -0.10 1.37 -5.60
CA LEU A 47 -1.53 1.25 -5.88
C LEU A 47 -2.36 2.27 -5.10
N GLY A 48 -1.94 2.66 -3.90
CA GLY A 48 -2.64 3.64 -3.07
C GLY A 48 -2.31 5.10 -3.40
N LEU A 49 -1.09 5.39 -3.85
CA LEU A 49 -0.57 6.75 -4.08
C LEU A 49 -1.46 7.64 -4.96
N PRO A 50 -2.00 7.18 -6.12
CA PRO A 50 -2.88 8.00 -6.96
C PRO A 50 -4.14 8.50 -6.23
N PHE A 51 -4.60 7.75 -5.23
CA PHE A 51 -5.83 8.02 -4.48
C PHE A 51 -5.59 8.89 -3.23
N CYS A 52 -4.34 9.17 -2.87
CA CYS A 52 -4.00 10.09 -1.78
C CYS A 52 -4.31 11.56 -2.11
N ILE A 53 -4.51 11.87 -3.39
CA ILE A 53 -4.95 13.20 -3.83
C ILE A 53 -6.50 13.21 -3.79
N PRO A 54 -7.14 14.21 -3.15
CA PRO A 54 -8.60 14.27 -2.99
C PRO A 54 -9.30 14.67 -4.29
N ILE A 55 -9.13 13.87 -5.35
CA ILE A 55 -9.83 14.03 -6.63
C ILE A 55 -10.95 12.99 -6.67
N PRO A 56 -12.22 13.40 -6.75
CA PRO A 56 -13.34 12.47 -6.86
C PRO A 56 -13.35 11.84 -8.27
N LEU A 57 -12.72 10.68 -8.41
CA LEU A 57 -12.74 9.85 -9.62
C LEU A 57 -13.60 8.60 -9.37
N PRO A 58 -14.93 8.69 -9.55
CA PRO A 58 -15.81 7.55 -9.31
C PRO A 58 -15.43 6.39 -10.23
N GLY A 59 -15.36 5.18 -9.66
CA GLY A 59 -15.10 3.93 -10.39
C GLY A 59 -13.63 3.63 -10.71
N VAL A 60 -12.75 4.63 -10.74
CA VAL A 60 -11.31 4.41 -11.00
C VAL A 60 -10.64 3.66 -9.85
N SER A 61 -11.09 3.88 -8.61
CA SER A 61 -10.56 3.22 -7.42
C SER A 61 -10.99 1.76 -7.28
N THR A 62 -12.09 1.36 -7.92
CA THR A 62 -12.67 0.02 -7.79
C THR A 62 -11.71 -1.13 -8.15
N PRO A 63 -11.05 -1.15 -9.33
CA PRO A 63 -10.12 -2.23 -9.66
C PRO A 63 -8.87 -2.24 -8.76
N PHE A 64 -8.37 -1.05 -8.37
CA PHE A 64 -7.22 -0.93 -7.46
C PHE A 64 -7.57 -1.42 -6.05
N GLY A 65 -8.72 -0.99 -5.52
CA GLY A 65 -9.26 -1.41 -4.24
C GLY A 65 -9.47 -2.92 -4.18
N LEU A 66 -9.96 -3.53 -5.26
CA LEU A 66 -10.12 -4.99 -5.35
C LEU A 66 -8.77 -5.72 -5.26
N ILE A 67 -7.75 -5.25 -5.98
CA ILE A 67 -6.40 -5.83 -5.92
C ILE A 67 -5.83 -5.71 -4.49
N ILE A 68 -5.92 -4.52 -3.88
CA ILE A 68 -5.45 -4.26 -2.52
C ILE A 68 -6.20 -5.14 -1.51
N LEU A 69 -7.52 -5.28 -1.65
CA LEU A 69 -8.36 -6.12 -0.81
C LEU A 69 -7.89 -7.57 -0.83
N PHE A 70 -7.63 -8.14 -2.02
CA PHE A 70 -7.15 -9.51 -2.14
C PHE A 70 -5.73 -9.71 -1.59
N ILE A 71 -4.85 -8.73 -1.79
CA ILE A 71 -3.50 -8.74 -1.19
C ILE A 71 -3.64 -8.77 0.34
N GLY A 72 -4.41 -7.84 0.91
CA GLY A 72 -4.66 -7.75 2.35
C GLY A 72 -5.27 -9.04 2.92
N LEU A 73 -6.27 -9.60 2.25
CA LEU A 73 -6.91 -10.86 2.64
C LEU A 73 -5.89 -12.01 2.72
N ARG A 74 -5.00 -12.13 1.72
CA ARG A 74 -3.97 -13.20 1.75
C ARG A 74 -2.91 -12.97 2.80
N LEU A 75 -2.52 -11.71 3.03
CA LEU A 75 -1.62 -11.35 4.13
C LEU A 75 -2.23 -11.70 5.49
N ALA A 76 -3.52 -11.37 5.70
CA ALA A 76 -4.25 -11.71 6.92
C ALA A 76 -4.32 -13.24 7.13
N LEU A 77 -4.50 -14.00 6.05
CA LEU A 77 -4.49 -15.47 6.06
C LEU A 77 -3.08 -16.08 6.11
N ARG A 78 -2.02 -15.27 6.22
CA ARG A 78 -0.62 -15.69 6.17
C ARG A 78 -0.25 -16.52 4.93
N LYS A 79 -0.95 -16.29 3.83
CA LYS A 79 -0.64 -16.89 2.53
C LYS A 79 0.28 -15.94 1.76
N LYS A 80 1.07 -16.49 0.82
CA LYS A 80 1.80 -15.65 -0.13
C LYS A 80 0.80 -14.71 -0.81
N PRO A 81 1.05 -13.40 -0.92
CA PRO A 81 0.13 -12.47 -1.55
C PRO A 81 -0.10 -12.88 -3.01
N TRP A 82 -1.34 -12.69 -3.48
CA TRP A 82 -1.74 -13.03 -4.84
C TRP A 82 -1.66 -11.79 -5.69
N LEU A 83 -1.09 -11.97 -6.86
CA LEU A 83 -1.20 -11.02 -7.96
C LEU A 83 -1.77 -11.78 -9.15
N PRO A 84 -2.72 -11.18 -9.91
CA PRO A 84 -3.18 -11.75 -11.16
C PRO A 84 -1.99 -12.03 -12.09
N GLN A 85 -1.98 -13.18 -12.75
CA GLN A 85 -0.90 -13.56 -13.67
C GLN A 85 -0.67 -12.53 -14.77
N HIS A 86 -1.74 -11.86 -15.22
CA HIS A 86 -1.64 -10.75 -16.18
C HIS A 86 -0.79 -9.58 -15.67
N LEU A 87 -0.88 -9.24 -14.38
CA LEU A 87 -0.07 -8.19 -13.76
C LEU A 87 1.38 -8.65 -13.56
N LEU A 88 1.59 -9.88 -13.10
CA LEU A 88 2.94 -10.46 -12.93
C LEU A 88 3.73 -10.54 -14.25
N ASN A 89 3.02 -10.78 -15.35
CA ASN A 89 3.57 -10.85 -16.69
C ASN A 89 3.55 -9.50 -17.42
N TYR A 90 3.03 -8.45 -16.81
CA TYR A 90 3.01 -7.12 -17.41
C TYR A 90 4.43 -6.58 -17.49
N GLU A 91 4.87 -6.26 -18.70
CA GLU A 91 6.18 -5.69 -18.99
C GLU A 91 6.10 -4.17 -18.89
N ILE A 92 6.80 -3.60 -17.90
CA ILE A 92 6.85 -2.16 -17.72
C ILE A 92 7.92 -1.61 -18.67
N PRO A 93 7.57 -0.67 -19.57
CA PRO A 93 8.54 -0.04 -20.47
C PRO A 93 9.67 0.62 -19.69
N TYR A 94 10.91 0.51 -20.17
CA TYR A 94 12.09 1.05 -19.48
C TYR A 94 11.96 2.54 -19.11
N LEU A 95 11.37 3.36 -19.99
CA LEU A 95 11.12 4.79 -19.72
C LEU A 95 10.19 5.02 -18.52
N THR A 96 9.12 4.22 -18.41
CA THR A 96 8.18 4.29 -17.29
C THR A 96 8.82 3.73 -16.03
N LEU A 97 9.53 2.61 -16.15
CA LEU A 97 10.26 1.97 -15.07
C LEU A 97 11.32 2.91 -14.48
N ALA A 98 12.16 3.52 -15.32
CA ALA A 98 13.18 4.48 -14.89
C ALA A 98 12.56 5.70 -14.20
N ARG A 99 11.40 6.17 -14.65
CA ARG A 99 10.67 7.26 -13.99
C ARG A 99 10.12 6.83 -12.63
N LEU A 100 9.49 5.66 -12.54
CA LEU A 100 8.98 5.08 -11.30
C LEU A 100 10.10 4.83 -10.29
N ILE A 101 11.22 4.27 -10.73
CA ILE A 101 12.38 4.02 -9.88
C ILE A 101 13.02 5.34 -9.45
N LYS A 102 13.15 6.34 -10.32
CA LYS A 102 13.70 7.65 -9.93
C LYS A 102 12.83 8.36 -8.88
N VAL A 103 11.50 8.29 -9.02
CA VAL A 103 10.56 8.79 -7.99
C VAL A 103 10.67 7.95 -6.72
N GLY A 104 10.76 6.63 -6.87
CA GLY A 104 10.96 5.67 -5.78
C GLY A 104 12.25 5.94 -5.01
N LEU A 105 13.37 6.23 -5.69
CA LEU A 105 14.66 6.60 -5.09
C LEU A 105 14.59 7.93 -4.34
N ALA A 106 13.94 8.93 -4.93
CA ALA A 106 13.75 10.23 -4.29
C ALA A 106 12.82 10.14 -3.06
N ALA A 107 11.80 9.31 -3.12
CA ALA A 107 10.92 9.01 -1.99
C ALA A 107 11.66 8.17 -0.94
N SER A 108 12.31 7.08 -1.34
CA SER A 108 13.11 6.18 -0.49
C SER A 108 14.18 6.93 0.28
N SER A 109 14.98 7.77 -0.37
CA SER A 109 16.02 8.53 0.32
C SER A 109 15.48 9.56 1.33
N ARG A 110 14.24 10.03 1.16
CA ARG A 110 13.54 10.86 2.16
C ARG A 110 12.92 10.01 3.26
N LEU A 111 12.30 8.89 2.88
CA LEU A 111 11.69 7.94 3.80
C LEU A 111 12.76 7.30 4.69
N GLU A 112 13.92 6.89 4.19
CA GLU A 112 15.04 6.37 4.99
C GLU A 112 15.59 7.38 6.02
N LYS A 113 15.41 8.68 5.79
CA LYS A 113 15.82 9.73 6.74
C LYS A 113 14.75 10.00 7.81
N ILE A 114 13.49 9.72 7.50
CA ILE A 114 12.34 10.03 8.38
C ILE A 114 11.90 8.77 9.14
N LEU A 115 11.90 7.64 8.44
CA LEU A 115 11.50 6.31 8.88
C LEU A 115 12.75 5.51 9.21
N TYR A 116 12.76 4.93 10.41
CA TYR A 116 13.80 4.01 10.83
C TYR A 116 13.18 2.88 11.63
N PRO A 117 13.81 1.68 11.67
CA PRO A 117 13.25 0.52 12.35
C PRO A 117 13.03 0.80 13.83
N ARG A 118 11.77 1.03 14.22
CA ARG A 118 11.33 1.31 15.59
C ARG A 118 10.23 0.32 15.95
N PHE A 119 10.20 -0.15 17.20
CA PHE A 119 9.18 -1.10 17.66
C PHE A 119 9.00 -2.32 16.72
N LEU A 120 10.11 -3.01 16.41
CA LEU A 120 10.17 -4.20 15.53
C LEU A 120 9.16 -5.32 15.88
N PHE A 121 8.61 -5.29 17.10
CA PHE A 121 7.52 -6.15 17.55
C PHE A 121 6.32 -6.17 16.60
N PHE A 122 5.94 -5.02 16.02
CA PHE A 122 4.82 -4.92 15.07
C PHE A 122 5.03 -5.74 13.79
N ASN A 123 6.28 -6.03 13.41
CA ASN A 123 6.60 -6.85 12.23
C ASN A 123 6.95 -8.31 12.60
N ARG A 124 7.50 -8.52 13.80
CA ARG A 124 7.98 -9.83 14.26
C ARG A 124 6.85 -10.70 14.83
N TRP A 125 5.79 -10.10 15.36
CA TRP A 125 4.70 -10.84 16.00
C TRP A 125 3.63 -11.27 15.00
N LYS A 126 3.32 -12.56 15.02
CA LYS A 126 2.33 -13.18 14.11
C LYS A 126 0.97 -12.48 14.15
N ALA A 127 0.53 -12.04 15.34
CA ALA A 127 -0.75 -11.35 15.52
C ALA A 127 -0.79 -10.00 14.77
N PHE A 128 0.30 -9.23 14.82
CA PHE A 128 0.36 -7.95 14.12
C PHE A 128 0.43 -8.12 12.62
N ASN A 129 1.13 -9.14 12.11
CA ASN A 129 1.12 -9.44 10.67
C ASN A 129 -0.29 -9.76 10.15
N ILE A 130 -1.09 -10.49 10.94
CA ILE A 130 -2.50 -10.76 10.62
C ILE A 130 -3.32 -9.48 10.67
N LEU A 131 -3.13 -8.66 11.71
CA LEU A 131 -3.82 -7.38 11.87
C LEU A 131 -3.52 -6.41 10.72
N ASN A 132 -2.25 -6.29 10.33
CA ASN A 132 -1.80 -5.46 9.22
C ASN A 132 -2.46 -5.90 7.90
N GLY A 133 -2.45 -7.21 7.61
CA GLY A 133 -3.15 -7.75 6.46
C GLY A 133 -4.66 -7.47 6.49
N PHE A 134 -5.29 -7.60 7.66
CA PHE A 134 -6.71 -7.33 7.85
C PHE A 134 -7.05 -5.85 7.62
N LEU A 135 -6.23 -4.92 8.12
CA LEU A 135 -6.41 -3.49 7.87
C LEU A 135 -6.22 -3.13 6.39
N ILE A 136 -5.23 -3.73 5.71
CA ILE A 136 -5.08 -3.56 4.26
C ILE A 136 -6.34 -4.06 3.52
N MET A 137 -6.88 -5.20 3.92
CA MET A 137 -8.11 -5.76 3.35
C MET A 137 -9.30 -4.81 3.54
N LEU A 138 -9.49 -4.31 4.76
CA LEU A 138 -10.59 -3.40 5.11
C LEU A 138 -10.48 -2.07 4.34
N ASN A 139 -9.30 -1.43 4.31
CA ASN A 139 -9.11 -0.20 3.56
C ASN A 139 -9.21 -0.43 2.04
N GLY A 140 -8.76 -1.58 1.54
CA GLY A 140 -8.97 -1.99 0.15
C GLY A 140 -10.45 -2.14 -0.19
N PHE A 141 -11.25 -2.66 0.74
CA PHE A 141 -12.71 -2.74 0.60
C PHE A 141 -13.36 -1.35 0.53
N LEU A 142 -12.97 -0.42 1.40
CA LEU A 142 -13.41 0.98 1.32
C LEU A 142 -13.09 1.59 -0.06
N LEU A 143 -11.88 1.36 -0.57
CA LEU A 143 -11.42 1.87 -1.86
C LEU A 143 -12.16 1.23 -3.06
N PHE A 144 -12.56 -0.04 -2.89
CA PHE A 144 -13.34 -0.79 -3.85
C PHE A 144 -14.76 -0.22 -4.03
N LEU A 145 -15.38 0.26 -2.94
CA LEU A 145 -16.72 0.83 -2.96
C LEU A 145 -16.75 2.11 -3.81
N PRO A 146 -17.55 2.17 -4.89
CA PRO A 146 -17.64 3.34 -5.76
C PRO A 146 -18.54 4.41 -5.13
N LEU A 147 -18.08 5.04 -4.06
CA LEU A 147 -18.79 6.11 -3.38
C LEU A 147 -18.41 7.46 -3.99
N PRO A 148 -19.36 8.25 -4.53
CA PRO A 148 -19.10 9.59 -5.08
C PRO A 148 -18.99 10.62 -3.96
N ILE A 149 -18.21 10.32 -2.91
CA ILE A 149 -18.08 11.13 -1.71
C ILE A 149 -16.62 11.61 -1.61
N PRO A 150 -16.37 12.93 -1.44
CA PRO A 150 -15.02 13.44 -1.26
C PRO A 150 -14.37 12.78 -0.03
N PHE A 151 -13.06 12.58 -0.08
CA PHE A 151 -12.26 11.94 0.99
C PHE A 151 -12.54 10.46 1.28
N SER A 152 -13.67 9.90 0.82
CA SER A 152 -14.01 8.48 1.03
C SER A 152 -12.94 7.52 0.53
N ASN A 153 -12.24 7.88 -0.55
CA ASN A 153 -11.12 7.09 -1.08
C ASN A 153 -9.76 7.57 -0.56
N THR A 154 -9.64 8.85 -0.24
CA THR A 154 -8.36 9.46 0.14
C THR A 154 -7.88 9.03 1.52
N ILE A 155 -8.77 9.00 2.52
CA ILE A 155 -8.42 8.57 3.88
C ILE A 155 -7.96 7.09 3.92
N PRO A 156 -8.71 6.11 3.33
CA PRO A 156 -8.24 4.73 3.29
C PRO A 156 -6.97 4.56 2.43
N ALA A 157 -6.81 5.32 1.34
CA ALA A 157 -5.57 5.30 0.55
C ALA A 157 -4.35 5.73 1.38
N TRP A 158 -4.48 6.80 2.16
CA TRP A 158 -3.42 7.23 3.09
C TRP A 158 -3.11 6.16 4.14
N SER A 159 -4.13 5.48 4.68
CA SER A 159 -3.91 4.37 5.60
C SER A 159 -3.10 3.24 4.95
N ILE A 160 -3.43 2.84 3.72
CA ILE A 160 -2.71 1.79 2.99
C ILE A 160 -1.27 2.20 2.68
N VAL A 161 -1.05 3.44 2.23
CA VAL A 161 0.29 3.96 1.89
C VAL A 161 1.17 4.04 3.14
N LEU A 162 0.64 4.57 4.25
CA LEU A 162 1.38 4.65 5.52
C LEU A 162 1.67 3.26 6.06
N LEU A 163 0.70 2.36 6.07
CA LEU A 163 0.88 1.00 6.55
C LEU A 163 1.91 0.24 5.69
N GLY A 164 1.85 0.37 4.36
CA GLY A 164 2.86 -0.17 3.45
C GLY A 164 4.25 0.38 3.72
N ALA A 165 4.39 1.70 3.92
CA ALA A 165 5.67 2.33 4.22
C ALA A 165 6.24 1.88 5.58
N GLY A 166 5.40 1.82 6.61
CA GLY A 166 5.80 1.33 7.93
C GLY A 166 6.22 -0.13 7.94
N LEU A 167 5.54 -0.99 7.17
CA LEU A 167 5.94 -2.40 7.02
C LEU A 167 7.21 -2.57 6.18
N MET A 168 7.41 -1.71 5.19
CA MET A 168 8.60 -1.72 4.33
C MET A 168 9.86 -1.35 5.09
N GLU A 169 9.82 -0.30 5.92
CA GLU A 169 10.96 0.17 6.72
C GLU A 169 10.97 -0.34 8.16
N GLU A 170 10.05 -1.24 8.50
CA GLU A 170 9.85 -1.77 9.84
C GLU A 170 9.67 -0.68 10.93
N ASP A 171 9.07 0.45 10.56
CA ASP A 171 8.80 1.58 11.45
C ASP A 171 7.42 1.44 12.10
N GLY A 172 7.42 0.96 13.36
CA GLY A 172 6.22 0.75 14.14
C GLY A 172 5.43 2.02 14.48
N ILE A 173 6.05 3.21 14.49
CA ILE A 173 5.30 4.46 14.72
C ILE A 173 4.41 4.74 13.53
N VAL A 174 4.93 4.59 12.31
CA VAL A 174 4.14 4.77 11.08
C VAL A 174 3.01 3.75 11.02
N ILE A 175 3.27 2.50 11.41
CA ILE A 175 2.24 1.46 11.51
C ILE A 175 1.13 1.92 12.45
N VAL A 176 1.45 2.41 13.65
CA VAL A 176 0.44 2.90 14.60
C VAL A 176 -0.32 4.11 14.04
N VAL A 177 0.36 5.07 13.41
CA VAL A 177 -0.31 6.21 12.74
C VAL A 177 -1.28 5.71 11.67
N SER A 178 -0.89 4.70 10.88
CA SER A 178 -1.75 4.11 9.86
C SER A 178 -3.01 3.47 10.45
N TYR A 179 -2.95 2.94 11.68
CA TYR A 179 -4.11 2.39 12.38
C TYR A 179 -5.10 3.49 12.76
N PHE A 180 -4.61 4.62 13.26
CA PHE A 180 -5.45 5.78 13.54
C PHE A 180 -6.10 6.34 12.27
N VAL A 181 -5.36 6.43 11.18
CA VAL A 181 -5.91 6.86 9.87
C VAL A 181 -6.96 5.86 9.37
N SER A 182 -6.74 4.56 9.54
CA SER A 182 -7.74 3.54 9.18
C SER A 182 -9.02 3.67 10.01
N ALA A 183 -8.88 3.85 11.33
CA ALA A 183 -10.01 4.05 12.23
C ALA A 183 -10.79 5.32 11.86
N ALA A 184 -10.09 6.41 11.49
CA ALA A 184 -10.71 7.63 11.01
C ALA A 184 -11.47 7.41 9.69
N ALA A 185 -10.93 6.61 8.75
CA ALA A 185 -11.61 6.28 7.50
C ALA A 185 -12.96 5.58 7.74
N TRP A 186 -12.96 4.55 8.59
CA TRP A 186 -14.16 3.83 8.96
C TRP A 186 -15.15 4.71 9.75
N GLY A 187 -14.64 5.49 10.71
CA GLY A 187 -15.46 6.43 11.48
C GLY A 187 -16.14 7.47 10.60
N TYR A 188 -15.42 8.02 9.61
CA TYR A 188 -15.95 8.95 8.61
C TYR A 188 -17.08 8.31 7.80
N LEU A 189 -16.89 7.08 7.30
CA LEU A 189 -17.92 6.37 6.55
C LEU A 189 -19.18 6.09 7.39
N ILE A 190 -18.99 5.64 8.64
CA ILE A 190 -20.08 5.35 9.58
C ILE A 190 -20.86 6.63 9.89
N MET A 191 -20.16 7.74 10.14
CA MET A 191 -20.77 9.05 10.38
C MET A 191 -21.64 9.48 9.18
N LEU A 192 -21.13 9.33 7.96
CA LEU A 192 -21.88 9.64 6.74
C LEU A 192 -23.12 8.75 6.58
N TYR A 193 -23.00 7.46 6.89
CA TYR A 193 -24.15 6.54 6.86
C TYR A 193 -25.26 6.99 7.81
N TYR A 194 -24.92 7.34 9.06
CA TYR A 194 -25.89 7.85 10.03
C TYR A 194 -26.45 9.22 9.63
N ALA A 195 -25.62 10.13 9.12
CA ALA A 195 -26.07 11.43 8.62
C ALA A 195 -27.06 11.27 7.45
N GLY A 196 -26.76 10.35 6.52
CA GLY A 196 -27.66 10.00 5.41
C GLY A 196 -28.98 9.40 5.89
N LYS A 197 -28.95 8.46 6.85
CA LYS A 197 -30.14 7.84 7.44
C LYS A 197 -31.06 8.89 8.10
N THR A 198 -30.50 9.76 8.92
CA THR A 198 -31.25 10.83 9.59
C THR A 198 -31.84 11.82 8.58
N GLY A 199 -31.09 12.15 7.52
CA GLY A 199 -31.59 12.98 6.42
C GLY A 199 -32.81 12.37 5.75
N MET A 200 -32.76 11.09 5.38
CA MET A 200 -33.89 10.41 4.74
C MET A 200 -35.15 10.42 5.62
N THR A 201 -34.99 10.14 6.92
CA THR A 201 -36.11 10.20 7.88
C THR A 201 -36.69 11.61 8.07
N PHE A 202 -35.87 12.66 7.93
CA PHE A 202 -36.33 14.06 8.01
C PHE A 202 -37.14 14.46 6.77
N PHE A 203 -36.78 13.94 5.59
CA PHE A 203 -37.50 14.19 4.34
C PHE A 203 -38.66 13.20 4.08
N GLY A 204 -38.97 12.31 5.04
CA GLY A 204 -40.14 11.43 4.99
C GLY A 204 -40.01 10.24 4.03
N TYR A 205 -38.79 9.83 3.69
CA TYR A 205 -38.49 8.60 2.94
C TYR A 205 -38.16 7.44 3.88
#